data_AF-A0A4Y2V2N4-F1
#
_entry.id   AF-A0A4Y2V2N4-F1
#
_cell.length_a   1.000
_cell.length_b   1.000
_cell.length_c   1.000
_cell.angle_alpha   90.00
_cell.angle_beta   90.00
_cell.angle_gamma   90.00
#
_symmetry.space_group_name_H-M   'P 1'
#
loop_
_entity.id
_entity.type
_entity.pdbx_description
1 polymer ?
#
loop_
_entity_poly.entity_id
_entity_poly.type
_entity_poly.pdbx_seq_one_letter_code
_entity_poly.pdbx_strand_id
1 'polypeptide(L)'
;MAVLFSDEEKCNLDGPDGNIKYWHDLRKEPRSFFSKQSGGGSVMVWAAFNFNGQVGLAFLDGRQNSPKYIETLENKLCHLQKT
;
A
#
# COMPACT_ATOMS: atom_id res chain seq x y z
N MET A 1 8.02 27.56 -7.45
CA MET A 1 7.19 26.44 -7.94
C MET A 1 7.54 25.22 -7.10
N ALA A 2 6.60 24.65 -6.36
CA ALA A 2 6.83 23.42 -5.59
C ALA A 2 6.19 22.25 -6.34
N VAL A 3 6.96 21.18 -6.59
CA VAL A 3 6.44 19.94 -7.18
C VAL A 3 6.02 19.02 -6.05
N LEU A 4 4.78 18.54 -6.10
CA LEU A 4 4.24 17.54 -5.19
C LEU A 4 4.16 16.22 -5.94
N PHE A 5 4.80 15.19 -5.41
CA PHE A 5 4.65 13.82 -5.89
C PHE A 5 3.58 13.13 -5.05
N SER A 6 2.72 12.36 -5.69
CA SER A 6 1.73 11.52 -5.04
C SER A 6 1.58 10.22 -5.79
N ASP A 7 1.39 9.13 -5.06
CA ASP A 7 1.16 7.83 -5.65
C ASP A 7 0.30 6.93 -4.74
N GLU A 8 -0.22 5.87 -5.33
CA GLU A 8 -0.92 4.78 -4.64
C GLU A 8 -0.07 3.51 -4.70
N GLU A 9 0.26 2.95 -3.54
CA GLU A 9 1.03 1.73 -3.45
C GLU A 9 0.25 0.64 -2.70
N LYS A 10 0.32 -0.59 -3.21
CA LYS A 10 -0.25 -1.76 -2.54
C LYS A 10 0.83 -2.51 -1.77
N CYS A 11 0.79 -2.40 -0.44
CA CYS A 11 1.68 -3.14 0.44
C CYS A 11 1.04 -4.48 0.84
N ASN A 12 1.65 -5.60 0.43
CA ASN A 12 1.22 -6.92 0.91
C ASN A 12 1.76 -7.14 2.34
N LEU A 13 0.97 -7.77 3.19
CA LEU A 13 1.36 -8.09 4.57
C LEU A 13 2.18 -9.38 4.67
N ASP A 14 2.28 -10.11 3.56
CA ASP A 14 3.14 -11.27 3.41
C ASP A 14 4.58 -10.74 3.31
N GLY A 15 5.35 -10.95 4.38
CA GLY A 15 6.68 -10.38 4.61
C GLY A 15 7.69 -10.47 3.44
N PRO A 16 8.85 -9.83 3.58
CA PRO A 16 9.83 -9.68 2.49
C PRO A 16 10.20 -11.01 1.82
N ASP A 17 10.53 -10.90 0.53
CA ASP A 17 10.67 -12.00 -0.43
C ASP A 17 11.26 -13.28 0.17
N GLY A 18 10.46 -14.36 0.16
CA GLY A 18 10.91 -15.71 0.46
C GLY A 18 10.81 -16.17 1.92
N ASN A 19 10.51 -15.29 2.88
CA ASN A 19 10.38 -15.67 4.29
C ASN A 19 8.96 -16.07 4.70
N ILE A 20 8.33 -16.94 3.90
CA ILE A 20 7.00 -17.48 4.21
C ILE A 20 7.17 -18.62 5.20
N LYS A 21 6.92 -18.36 6.49
CA LYS A 21 6.76 -19.42 7.49
C LYS A 21 5.35 -20.01 7.34
N TYR A 22 5.26 -21.29 7.04
CA TYR A 22 3.99 -22.00 6.92
C TYR A 22 4.00 -23.28 7.76
N TRP A 23 2.81 -23.70 8.19
CA TRP A 23 2.64 -25.00 8.83
C TRP A 23 2.72 -26.09 7.77
N HIS A 24 3.65 -27.02 7.95
CA HIS A 24 3.90 -28.10 7.02
C HIS A 24 3.77 -29.45 7.71
N ASP A 25 3.07 -30.36 7.06
CA ASP A 25 3.08 -31.77 7.45
C ASP A 25 4.40 -32.40 7.02
N LEU A 26 5.19 -32.84 8.00
CA LEU A 26 6.53 -33.42 7.81
C LEU A 26 6.55 -34.66 6.90
N ARG A 27 5.39 -35.27 6.62
CA ARG A 27 5.27 -36.42 5.72
C ARG A 27 5.23 -36.03 4.24
N LYS A 28 5.10 -34.74 3.93
CA LYS A 28 5.00 -34.23 2.55
C LYS A 28 6.28 -33.50 2.18
N GLU A 29 6.55 -33.34 0.89
CA GLU A 29 7.68 -32.53 0.45
C GLU A 29 7.49 -31.04 0.80
N PRO A 30 8.56 -30.29 1.11
CA PRO A 30 8.50 -28.85 1.33
C PRO A 30 7.96 -28.11 0.09
N ARG A 31 7.08 -27.11 0.29
CA ARG A 31 6.60 -26.25 -0.79
C ARG A 31 7.39 -24.95 -0.83
N SER A 32 7.99 -24.66 -1.98
CA SER A 32 8.48 -23.32 -2.31
C SER A 32 7.34 -22.49 -2.87
N PHE A 33 6.97 -21.40 -2.18
CA PHE A 33 6.01 -20.43 -2.68
C PHE A 33 6.75 -19.33 -3.42
N PHE A 34 6.60 -19.26 -4.74
CA PHE A 34 7.18 -18.20 -5.58
C PHE A 34 6.28 -16.97 -5.72
N SER A 35 5.00 -17.06 -5.30
CA SER A 35 4.03 -15.97 -5.46
C SER A 35 3.59 -15.39 -4.12
N LYS A 36 3.54 -14.05 -4.07
CA LYS A 36 2.91 -13.22 -3.02
C LYS A 36 1.38 -13.17 -3.13
N GLN A 37 0.77 -14.17 -3.76
CA GLN A 37 -0.70 -14.29 -3.86
C GLN A 37 -1.26 -15.06 -2.64
N SER A 38 -0.41 -15.37 -1.68
CA SER A 38 -0.81 -16.00 -0.42
C SER A 38 -1.77 -15.03 0.27
N GLY A 39 -2.94 -15.48 0.67
CA GLY A 39 -4.02 -14.63 1.17
C GLY A 39 -3.76 -13.92 2.52
N GLY A 40 -2.52 -13.54 2.85
CA GLY A 40 -2.16 -12.80 4.05
C GLY A 40 -2.57 -11.33 4.01
N GLY A 41 -3.30 -10.92 2.97
CA GLY A 41 -3.93 -9.61 2.88
C GLY A 41 -2.97 -8.53 2.43
N SER A 42 -3.53 -7.36 2.15
CA SER A 42 -2.79 -6.24 1.61
C SER A 42 -3.46 -4.94 2.02
N VAL A 43 -2.65 -3.92 2.22
CA VAL A 43 -3.12 -2.57 2.51
C VAL A 43 -2.76 -1.68 1.31
N MET A 44 -3.74 -0.93 0.83
CA MET A 44 -3.50 0.10 -0.17
C MET A 44 -3.28 1.43 0.54
N VAL A 45 -2.23 2.15 0.16
CA VAL A 45 -1.84 3.40 0.81
C VAL A 45 -1.64 4.46 -0.25
N TRP A 46 -2.19 5.65 0.00
CA TRP A 46 -1.87 6.85 -0.77
C TRP A 46 -0.93 7.72 0.03
N ALA A 47 0.12 8.20 -0.61
CA ALA A 47 1.08 9.12 0.00
C ALA A 47 1.38 10.28 -0.94
N ALA A 48 1.61 11.45 -0.36
CA ALA A 48 2.15 12.59 -1.08
C ALA A 48 3.34 13.19 -0.34
N PHE A 49 4.37 13.58 -1.08
CA PHE A 49 5.58 14.18 -0.55
C PHE A 49 6.17 15.20 -1.54
N ASN A 50 6.97 16.12 -1.02
CA ASN A 50 7.75 17.07 -1.81
C ASN A 50 9.21 17.05 -1.32
N PHE A 51 10.06 17.89 -1.91
CA PHE A 51 11.47 17.99 -1.50
C PHE A 51 11.66 18.34 -0.02
N ASN A 52 10.71 19.07 0.57
CA ASN A 52 10.78 19.52 1.96
C ASN A 52 10.22 18.48 2.95
N GLY A 53 9.64 17.36 2.47
CA GLY A 53 9.21 16.25 3.32
C GLY A 53 7.90 15.60 2.89
N GLN A 54 7.40 14.72 3.75
CA GLN A 54 6.11 14.06 3.58
C GLN A 54 4.99 15.06 3.84
N VAL A 55 4.03 15.09 2.92
CA VAL A 55 2.91 16.04 2.96
C VAL A 55 1.66 15.32 3.46
N GLY A 56 1.41 14.07 3.07
CA GLY A 56 0.26 13.32 3.58
C GLY A 56 0.35 11.80 3.41
N LEU A 57 -0.41 11.08 4.24
CA LEU A 57 -0.57 9.63 4.18
C LEU A 57 -2.04 9.25 4.44
N ALA A 58 -2.57 8.31 3.65
CA ALA A 58 -3.93 7.81 3.80
C ALA A 58 -3.98 6.30 3.58
N PHE A 59 -4.67 5.59 4.47
CA PHE A 59 -5.03 4.20 4.26
C PHE A 59 -6.30 4.14 3.42
N LEU A 60 -6.26 3.35 2.35
CA LEU A 60 -7.33 3.20 1.39
C LEU A 60 -8.00 1.84 1.55
N ASP A 61 -9.33 1.84 1.57
CA ASP A 61 -10.11 0.62 1.74
C ASP A 61 -10.50 -0.01 0.40
N GLY A 62 -10.19 -1.30 0.28
CA GLY A 62 -10.49 -2.12 -0.89
C GLY A 62 -9.91 -1.60 -2.19
N ARG A 63 -10.57 -1.91 -3.30
CA ARG A 63 -10.18 -1.47 -4.64
C ARG A 63 -10.60 -0.02 -4.85
N GLN A 64 -9.65 0.82 -5.22
CA GLN A 64 -9.93 2.20 -5.61
C GLN A 64 -10.63 2.27 -6.96
N ASN A 65 -11.53 3.24 -7.05
CA ASN A 65 -12.19 3.65 -8.28
C ASN A 65 -12.05 5.17 -8.41
N SER A 66 -12.33 5.70 -9.60
CA SER A 66 -12.16 7.13 -9.87
C SER A 66 -12.90 8.05 -8.85
N PRO A 67 -14.17 7.80 -8.46
CA PRO A 67 -14.85 8.64 -7.47
C PRO A 67 -14.19 8.65 -6.08
N LYS A 68 -13.80 7.48 -5.56
CA LYS A 68 -13.11 7.37 -4.26
C LYS A 68 -11.74 8.04 -4.28
N TYR A 69 -11.06 7.99 -5.44
CA TYR A 69 -9.79 8.66 -5.62
C TYR A 69 -9.94 10.18 -5.55
N ILE A 70 -10.95 10.73 -6.23
CA ILE A 70 -11.26 12.17 -6.18
C ILE A 70 -11.57 12.59 -4.73
N GLU A 71 -12.40 11.83 -4.02
CA GLU A 71 -12.71 12.08 -2.60
C GLU A 71 -11.46 12.04 -1.72
N THR A 72 -10.56 11.08 -1.95
CA THR A 72 -9.29 10.98 -1.23
C THR A 72 -8.43 12.20 -1.50
N LEU A 73 -8.31 12.64 -2.75
CA LEU A 73 -7.56 13.83 -3.13
C LEU A 73 -8.16 15.08 -2.51
N GLU A 74 -9.47 15.28 -2.58
CA GLU A 74 -10.16 16.43 -1.98
C GLU A 74 -9.93 16.47 -0.47
N ASN A 75 -10.09 15.33 0.21
CA ASN A 75 -9.89 15.28 1.66
C ASN A 75 -8.43 15.47 2.05
N LYS A 76 -7.47 14.87 1.32
CA LYS A 76 -6.06 14.88 1.73
C LYS A 76 -5.30 16.09 1.22
N LEU A 77 -5.48 16.49 -0.04
CA LEU A 77 -4.79 17.65 -0.62
C LEU A 77 -5.39 19.00 -0.19
N CYS A 78 -6.71 19.12 -0.04
CA CYS A 78 -7.28 20.42 0.35
C CYS A 78 -6.93 20.82 1.78
N HIS A 79 -6.58 19.87 2.66
CA HIS A 79 -6.04 20.17 3.98
C HIS A 79 -4.59 20.68 3.93
N LEU A 80 -3.84 20.37 2.87
CA LEU A 80 -2.42 20.72 2.73
C LEU A 80 -2.19 22.11 2.11
N GLN A 81 -3.20 22.66 1.44
CA GLN A 81 -3.14 24.00 0.84
C GLN A 81 -3.61 25.12 1.79
N LYS A 82 -4.08 24.78 3.00
CA LYS A 82 -4.60 25.74 4.00
C LYS A 82 -3.60 26.10 5.12
N THR A 83 -2.35 25.67 5.01
CA THR A 83 -1.21 26.04 5.86
C THR A 83 -0.11 26.58 4.98
#